data_AF-A0A3D1CIZ1-F1
#
_entry.id   AF-A0A3D1CIZ1-F1
#
_cell.length_a   1.000
_cell.length_b   1.000
_cell.length_c   1.000
_cell.angle_alpha   90.00
_cell.angle_beta   90.00
_cell.angle_gamma   90.00
#
_symmetry.space_group_name_H-M   'P 1'
#
loop_
_entity.id
_entity.type
_entity.pdbx_description
1 polymer ?
#
loop_
_entity_poly.entity_id
_entity_poly.type
_entity_poly.pdbx_seq_one_letter_code
_entity_poly.pdbx_strand_id
1 'polypeptide(L)'
;MSYIVKYRLCFHRPIFLFALLFSLITSSAYASEHHVMVIVSDRSAPTLVSGAHQLLQQQPDADIQIRTVSQLNALTDADLQQLIDNSASILVVGVFGDPVERLLVRQYNNDQS
;
A
#
# COMPACT_ATOMS: atom_id res chain seq x y z
N MET A 1 -44.61 29.98 -42.10
CA MET A 1 -43.29 29.38 -41.78
C MET A 1 -42.60 30.27 -40.76
N SER A 2 -42.73 29.99 -39.46
CA SER A 2 -41.85 30.61 -38.46
C SER A 2 -41.92 29.79 -37.18
N TYR A 3 -40.86 29.00 -36.93
CA TYR A 3 -40.67 28.26 -35.69
C TYR A 3 -39.74 29.08 -34.80
N ILE A 4 -40.27 29.65 -33.72
CA ILE A 4 -39.46 30.16 -32.61
C ILE A 4 -39.74 29.25 -31.42
N VAL A 5 -38.93 28.19 -31.33
CA VAL A 5 -38.90 27.31 -30.15
C VAL A 5 -38.21 28.07 -29.03
N LYS A 6 -39.01 28.40 -28.02
CA LYS A 6 -38.63 29.17 -26.85
C LYS A 6 -37.91 28.25 -25.87
N TYR A 7 -36.58 28.15 -25.98
CA TYR A 7 -35.76 27.41 -25.01
C TYR A 7 -35.58 28.23 -23.73
N ARG A 8 -36.62 28.23 -22.89
CA ARG A 8 -36.48 28.54 -21.47
C ARG A 8 -36.88 27.29 -20.72
N LEU A 9 -35.91 26.56 -20.18
CA LEU A 9 -35.98 25.95 -18.85
C LEU A 9 -34.71 25.15 -18.55
N CYS A 10 -34.12 25.43 -17.38
CA CYS A 10 -33.30 24.51 -16.57
C CYS A 10 -31.80 24.30 -16.91
N PHE A 11 -31.02 25.38 -17.09
CA PHE A 11 -29.54 25.27 -17.20
C PHE A 11 -28.82 24.85 -15.91
N HIS A 12 -29.50 24.82 -14.75
CA HIS A 12 -28.91 24.41 -13.47
C HIS A 12 -28.84 22.89 -13.24
N ARG A 13 -29.81 22.13 -13.77
CA ARG A 13 -29.81 20.66 -13.66
C ARG A 13 -28.61 19.97 -14.31
N PRO A 14 -28.13 20.35 -15.51
CA PRO A 14 -26.96 19.71 -16.09
C PRO A 14 -25.68 20.03 -15.31
N ILE A 15 -25.55 21.24 -14.73
CA ILE A 15 -24.40 21.63 -13.92
C ILE A 15 -24.31 20.78 -12.64
N PHE A 16 -25.44 20.55 -11.97
CA PHE A 16 -25.48 19.72 -10.77
C PHE A 16 -25.20 18.24 -11.09
N LEU A 17 -25.74 17.72 -12.20
CA LEU A 17 -25.43 16.36 -12.67
C LEU A 17 -23.97 16.20 -13.07
N PHE A 18 -23.36 17.23 -13.67
CA PHE A 18 -21.94 17.22 -14.05
C PHE A 18 -21.04 17.25 -12.81
N ALA A 19 -21.36 18.05 -11.80
CA ALA A 19 -20.63 18.08 -10.53
C ALA A 19 -20.74 16.76 -9.76
N LEU A 20 -21.92 16.14 -9.75
CA LEU A 20 -22.13 14.83 -9.13
C LEU A 20 -21.33 13.74 -9.86
N LEU A 21 -21.39 13.72 -11.20
CA LEU A 21 -20.63 12.76 -12.00
C LEU A 21 -19.11 12.94 -11.85
N PHE A 22 -18.63 14.18 -11.75
CA PHE A 22 -17.23 14.49 -11.48
C PHE A 22 -16.79 14.00 -10.09
N SER A 23 -17.63 14.16 -9.07
CA SER A 23 -17.35 13.66 -7.71
C SER A 23 -17.33 12.13 -7.60
N LEU A 24 -18.11 11.41 -8.43
CA LEU A 24 -18.05 9.94 -8.44
C LEU A 24 -16.76 9.42 -9.09
N ILE A 25 -16.21 10.13 -10.08
CA ILE A 25 -14.97 9.73 -10.77
C ILE A 25 -13.74 9.93 -9.89
N THR A 26 -13.73 10.93 -9.00
CA THR A 26 -12.57 11.18 -8.12
C THR A 26 -12.48 10.23 -6.93
N SER A 27 -13.54 9.48 -6.61
CA SER A 27 -13.56 8.61 -5.43
C SER A 27 -12.79 7.29 -5.61
N SER A 28 -12.39 6.92 -6.83
CA SER A 28 -11.72 5.65 -7.12
C SER A 28 -10.21 5.65 -6.86
N ALA A 29 -9.65 6.69 -6.25
CA ALA A 29 -8.20 6.88 -6.12
C ALA A 29 -7.60 6.48 -4.75
N TYR A 30 -8.41 6.01 -3.79
CA TYR A 30 -7.94 5.55 -2.49
C TYR A 30 -7.99 4.03 -2.40
N ALA A 31 -7.31 3.35 -3.32
CA ALA A 31 -6.90 1.98 -3.05
C ALA A 31 -5.68 2.08 -2.12
N SER A 32 -5.89 1.80 -0.83
CA SER A 32 -4.78 1.64 0.11
C SER A 32 -4.00 0.40 -0.32
N GLU A 33 -2.92 0.61 -1.07
CA GLU A 33 -1.99 -0.45 -1.44
C GLU A 33 -1.39 -0.99 -0.14
N HIS A 34 -1.83 -2.18 0.26
CA HIS A 34 -1.35 -2.86 1.47
C HIS A 34 0.05 -3.40 1.21
N HIS A 35 1.05 -2.51 1.18
CA HIS A 35 2.46 -2.86 1.05
C HIS A 35 2.97 -3.42 2.39
N VAL A 36 3.18 -4.74 2.41
CA VAL A 36 3.67 -5.47 3.58
C VAL A 36 5.15 -5.79 3.40
N MET A 37 5.98 -5.26 4.30
CA MET A 37 7.38 -5.67 4.41
C MET A 37 7.50 -6.86 5.37
N VAL A 38 8.15 -7.92 4.94
CA VAL A 38 8.40 -9.13 5.74
C VAL A 38 9.90 -9.28 5.98
N ILE A 39 10.33 -9.31 7.25
CA ILE A 39 11.70 -9.58 7.65
C ILE A 39 11.76 -11.01 8.19
N VAL A 40 12.61 -11.83 7.59
CA VAL A 40 12.70 -13.27 7.88
C VAL A 40 14.14 -13.73 8.05
N SER A 41 14.38 -14.77 8.85
CA SER A 41 15.69 -15.43 8.81
C SER A 41 16.01 -16.03 7.45
N ASP A 42 17.30 -16.08 7.11
CA ASP A 42 17.78 -16.71 5.87
C ASP A 42 17.32 -18.17 5.72
N ARG A 43 17.16 -18.88 6.85
CA ARG A 43 16.71 -20.27 6.87
C ARG A 43 15.23 -20.44 6.53
N SER A 44 14.39 -19.48 6.93
CA SER A 44 12.94 -19.54 6.71
C SER A 44 12.48 -18.84 5.42
N ALA A 45 13.37 -18.09 4.77
CA ALA A 45 13.06 -17.31 3.56
C ALA A 45 12.44 -18.16 2.43
N PRO A 46 12.94 -19.35 2.05
CA PRO A 46 12.36 -20.14 0.97
C PRO A 46 10.91 -20.56 1.23
N THR A 47 10.59 -20.90 2.48
CA THR A 47 9.24 -21.26 2.90
C THR A 47 8.30 -20.06 2.83
N LEU A 48 8.74 -18.89 3.33
CA LEU A 48 7.93 -17.68 3.23
C LEU A 48 7.71 -17.22 1.80
N VAL A 49 8.73 -17.26 0.94
CA VAL A 49 8.59 -16.91 -0.48
C VAL A 49 7.58 -17.82 -1.17
N SER A 50 7.61 -19.12 -0.84
CA SER A 50 6.64 -20.08 -1.38
C SER A 50 5.22 -19.78 -0.91
N GLY A 51 5.04 -19.45 0.38
CA GLY A 51 3.75 -19.04 0.93
C GLY A 51 3.24 -17.71 0.34
N ALA A 52 4.10 -16.71 0.21
CA ALA A 52 3.78 -15.44 -0.44
C ALA A 52 3.38 -15.63 -1.90
N HIS A 53 4.07 -16.51 -2.63
CA HIS A 53 3.69 -16.85 -3.99
C HIS A 53 2.28 -17.48 -4.07
N GLN A 54 1.95 -18.39 -3.14
CA GLN A 54 0.59 -18.94 -3.05
C GLN A 54 -0.44 -17.86 -2.72
N LEU A 55 -0.11 -16.93 -1.83
CA LEU A 55 -0.98 -15.81 -1.48
C LEU A 55 -1.24 -14.91 -2.70
N LEU A 56 -0.21 -14.57 -3.47
CA LEU A 56 -0.32 -13.76 -4.68
C LEU A 56 -1.19 -14.41 -5.77
N GLN A 57 -1.28 -15.74 -5.82
CA GLN A 57 -2.22 -16.44 -6.70
C GLN A 57 -3.68 -16.21 -6.29
N GLN A 58 -3.95 -15.98 -5.00
CA GLN A 58 -5.29 -15.74 -4.44
C GLN A 58 -5.63 -14.25 -4.36
N GLN A 59 -4.61 -13.40 -4.17
CA GLN A 59 -4.69 -11.95 -4.04
C GLN A 59 -3.62 -11.30 -4.92
N PRO A 60 -3.88 -11.14 -6.24
CA PRO A 60 -2.89 -10.62 -7.18
C PRO A 60 -2.44 -9.18 -6.91
N ASP A 61 -3.29 -8.41 -6.23
CA ASP A 61 -3.04 -7.00 -5.89
C ASP A 61 -2.26 -6.83 -4.58
N ALA A 62 -1.90 -7.92 -3.89
CA ALA A 62 -1.09 -7.84 -2.68
C ALA A 62 0.36 -7.45 -3.02
N ASP A 63 0.91 -6.46 -2.32
CA ASP A 63 2.32 -6.07 -2.47
C ASP A 63 3.13 -6.54 -1.25
N ILE A 64 4.04 -7.49 -1.47
CA ILE A 64 4.79 -8.19 -0.43
C ILE A 64 6.28 -8.08 -0.72
N GLN A 65 7.00 -7.34 0.12
CA GLN A 65 8.45 -7.25 0.06
C GLN A 65 9.10 -8.14 1.13
N ILE A 66 9.79 -9.19 0.73
CA ILE A 66 10.49 -10.10 1.66
C ILE A 66 11.98 -9.75 1.72
N ARG A 67 12.51 -9.57 2.94
CA ARG A 67 13.94 -9.34 3.21
C ARG A 67 14.48 -10.34 4.21
N THR A 68 15.64 -10.91 3.91
CA THR A 68 16.32 -11.79 4.86
C THR A 68 17.10 -10.98 5.90
N VAL A 69 17.43 -11.62 7.03
CA VAL A 69 18.32 -11.03 8.05
C VAL A 69 19.69 -10.69 7.45
N SER A 70 20.28 -11.53 6.59
CA SER A 70 21.55 -11.17 5.94
C SER A 70 21.44 -9.92 5.07
N GLN A 71 20.33 -9.75 4.34
CA GLN A 71 20.06 -8.54 3.56
C GLN A 71 19.85 -7.32 4.47
N LEU A 72 19.12 -7.47 5.57
CA LEU A 72 18.94 -6.42 6.59
C LEU A 72 20.28 -5.96 7.18
N ASN A 73 21.18 -6.91 7.41
CA ASN A 73 22.51 -6.64 7.96
C ASN A 73 23.44 -5.95 6.96
N ALA A 74 23.17 -6.07 5.66
CA ALA A 74 23.88 -5.32 4.63
C ALA A 74 23.42 -3.85 4.50
N LEU A 75 22.28 -3.49 5.10
CA LEU A 75 21.73 -2.14 5.06
C LEU A 75 22.30 -1.26 6.16
N THR A 76 22.51 0.01 5.81
CA THR A 76 22.75 1.04 6.83
C THR A 76 21.48 1.26 7.64
N ASP A 77 21.64 1.86 8.81
CA ASP A 77 20.53 2.21 9.68
C ASP A 77 19.56 3.21 9.05
N ALA A 78 20.06 4.10 8.19
CA ALA A 78 19.23 5.05 7.44
C ALA A 78 18.42 4.33 6.35
N ASP A 79 19.03 3.41 5.61
CA ASP A 79 18.33 2.63 4.59
C ASP A 79 17.25 1.75 5.21
N LEU A 80 17.54 1.16 6.39
CA LEU A 80 16.57 0.39 7.14
C LEU A 80 15.39 1.26 7.59
N GLN A 81 15.64 2.46 8.11
CA GLN A 81 14.57 3.38 8.48
C GLN A 81 13.71 3.76 7.27
N GLN A 82 14.33 4.04 6.12
CA GLN A 82 13.61 4.35 4.89
C GLN A 82 12.72 3.18 4.43
N LEU A 83 13.15 1.93 4.61
CA LEU A 83 12.31 0.76 4.31
C LEU A 83 11.11 0.66 5.25
N ILE A 84 11.31 0.95 6.54
CA ILE A 84 10.24 0.98 7.54
C ILE A 84 9.23 2.06 7.19
N ASP A 85 9.68 3.27 6.87
CA ASP A 85 8.84 4.42 6.55
C ASP A 85 7.98 4.20 5.29
N ASN A 86 8.50 3.42 4.31
CA ASN A 86 7.78 3.09 3.07
C ASN A 86 6.86 1.87 3.19
N SER A 87 6.85 1.18 4.35
CA SER A 87 6.02 0.00 4.57
C SER A 87 4.74 0.37 5.31
N ALA A 88 3.59 -0.07 4.82
CA ALA A 88 2.31 0.12 5.52
C ALA A 88 2.20 -0.85 6.71
N SER A 89 2.84 -2.00 6.63
CA SER A 89 2.89 -2.99 7.71
C SER A 89 4.17 -3.80 7.66
N ILE A 90 4.64 -4.20 8.84
CA ILE A 90 5.87 -4.98 8.98
C ILE A 90 5.56 -6.30 9.69
N LEU A 91 5.94 -7.41 9.06
CA LEU A 91 5.88 -8.74 9.63
C LEU A 91 7.30 -9.25 9.90
N VAL A 92 7.59 -9.66 11.13
CA VAL A 92 8.92 -10.20 11.50
C VAL A 92 8.78 -11.68 11.87
N VAL A 93 9.49 -12.58 11.18
CA VAL A 93 9.31 -14.03 11.28
C VAL A 93 10.63 -14.75 11.56
N GLY A 94 10.72 -15.36 12.74
CA GLY A 94 11.87 -16.22 13.09
C GLY A 94 13.21 -15.48 13.07
N VAL A 95 13.22 -14.21 13.46
CA VAL A 95 14.42 -13.36 13.56
C VAL A 95 14.91 -13.36 15.01
N PHE A 96 16.22 -13.48 15.22
CA PHE A 96 16.84 -13.61 16.54
C PHE A 96 18.18 -12.85 16.59
N GLY A 97 18.60 -12.42 17.80
CA GLY A 97 19.90 -11.79 18.06
C GLY A 97 19.97 -10.31 17.69
N ASP A 98 21.18 -9.82 17.39
CA ASP A 98 21.50 -8.42 17.07
C ASP A 98 20.54 -7.73 16.07
N PRO A 99 20.03 -8.39 15.01
CA PRO A 99 19.04 -7.79 14.11
C PRO A 99 17.76 -7.33 14.83
N VAL A 100 17.36 -8.01 15.90
CA VAL A 100 16.17 -7.63 16.71
C VAL A 100 16.45 -6.33 17.45
N GLU A 101 17.62 -6.18 18.06
CA GLU A 101 18.00 -4.96 18.77
C GLU A 101 18.02 -3.75 17.82
N ARG A 102 18.56 -3.95 16.60
CA ARG A 102 18.55 -2.92 15.55
C ARG A 102 17.15 -2.51 15.11
N LEU A 103 16.16 -3.42 15.15
CA LEU A 103 14.76 -3.13 14.83
C LEU A 103 14.06 -2.42 16.00
N LEU A 104 14.31 -2.84 17.24
CA LEU A 104 13.67 -2.27 18.43
C LEU A 104 13.95 -0.78 18.66
N VAL A 105 15.10 -0.29 18.17
CA VAL A 105 15.47 1.13 18.28
C VAL A 105 14.93 2.00 17.13
N ARG A 106 14.22 1.42 16.15
CA ARG A 106 13.67 2.15 15.01
C ARG A 106 12.40 2.90 15.37
N GLN A 107 12.13 3.92 14.58
CA GLN A 107 10.87 4.65 14.66
C GLN A 107 9.85 3.96 13.76
N TYR A 108 8.68 3.66 14.31
CA TYR A 108 7.57 3.06 13.58
C TYR A 108 6.42 4.07 13.54
N ASN A 109 5.91 4.36 12.34
CA ASN A 109 4.71 5.18 12.22
C ASN A 109 3.53 4.38 12.75
N ASN A 110 2.90 4.87 13.83
CA ASN A 110 1.77 4.22 14.48
C ASN A 110 0.43 4.59 13.84
N ASP A 111 0.43 4.94 12.55
CA ASP A 111 -0.78 5.28 11.80
C ASP A 111 -1.54 3.98 11.45
N GLN A 112 -2.03 3.32 12.49
CA GLN A 112 -3.00 2.24 12.36
C GLN A 112 -4.36 2.87 12.06
N SER A 113 -4.65 3.07 10.78
CA SER A 113 -5.96 3.51 10.28
C SER A 113 -6.77 2.33 9.76
#